data_AF-A0A1F6A4S5-F1
#
_entry.id   AF-A0A1F6A4S5-F1
#
_cell.length_a   1.000
_cell.length_b   1.000
_cell.length_c   1.000
_cell.angle_alpha   90.00
_cell.angle_beta   90.00
_cell.angle_gamma   90.00
#
_symmetry.space_group_name_H-M   'P 1'
#
loop_
_entity.id
_entity.type
_entity.pdbx_description
1 polymer ?
#
loop_
_entity_poly.entity_id
_entity_poly.type
_entity_poly.pdbx_seq_one_letter_code
_entity_poly.pdbx_strand_id
1 'polypeptide(L)'
;MKLSQITVFDRVNFIDILLFTKHLSVMIKAGIPLAEALEILRDQTQNPAFKKVLVTVSTEIRNGQSLTKTLALFPKIFNPFYLSLVSVGEQAGDLEVNLEYLATQLQKNYEFKKKVQGAMLYPSFVIVVALLMGSAMAIFVLPQLAGLFTSLDVDLPTSTRILIFVADLMKKHGLIIIPGLFAVFFLTTFLVKTPAVKPLWQRFLINLPIFGLFIKNVESANFCRSLGLMLKSGLTLSKALEIAREATDNTIFKEYIEGIEKAVDKGHTIESELSKKKYQHFPLIVSKMIGVGEKTGKLDETLLYLGDFFEEEVDSMAKNFPTILEPILLVIIALMVAFMALAIISPIYQFTASIHK
;
A
#
# COMPACT_ATOMS: atom_id res chain seq x y z
N MET A 1 22.27 -32.49 -3.78
CA MET A 1 23.17 -32.20 -2.64
C MET A 1 23.12 -30.69 -2.39
N LYS A 2 22.72 -30.29 -1.17
CA LYS A 2 22.61 -28.92 -0.60
C LYS A 2 21.81 -27.88 -1.42
N LEU A 3 20.49 -27.84 -1.16
CA LEU A 3 19.67 -26.62 -1.30
C LEU A 3 20.31 -25.52 -0.45
N SER A 4 21.10 -24.64 -1.09
CA SER A 4 21.79 -23.55 -0.42
C SER A 4 20.80 -22.48 0.00
N GLN A 5 20.55 -22.43 1.31
CA GLN A 5 20.12 -21.31 2.14
C GLN A 5 19.84 -20.00 1.39
N ILE A 6 18.56 -19.76 1.08
CA ILE A 6 18.05 -18.40 0.95
C ILE A 6 18.07 -17.80 2.35
N THR A 7 19.05 -16.94 2.63
CA THR A 7 19.10 -16.12 3.83
C THR A 7 17.87 -15.22 3.88
N VAL A 8 17.33 -14.99 5.09
CA VAL A 8 16.11 -14.21 5.37
C VAL A 8 16.15 -12.76 4.83
N PHE A 9 17.31 -12.27 4.40
CA PHE A 9 17.55 -10.92 3.89
C PHE A 9 17.60 -10.77 2.36
N ASP A 10 17.64 -11.87 1.60
CA ASP A 10 17.77 -11.83 0.13
C ASP A 10 16.36 -11.87 -0.52
N ARG A 11 15.72 -10.71 -0.71
CA ARG A 11 14.44 -10.59 -1.43
C ARG A 11 14.64 -10.16 -2.88
N VAL A 12 13.96 -10.84 -3.79
CA VAL A 12 13.83 -10.42 -5.19
C VAL A 12 12.81 -9.29 -5.27
N ASN A 13 13.19 -8.15 -5.86
CA ASN A 13 12.26 -7.05 -6.02
C ASN A 13 11.37 -7.28 -7.24
N PHE A 14 10.14 -6.77 -7.19
CA PHE A 14 9.21 -6.87 -8.31
C PHE A 14 9.76 -6.24 -9.61
N ILE A 15 10.53 -5.16 -9.48
CA ILE A 15 11.18 -4.48 -10.61
C ILE A 15 12.21 -5.37 -11.31
N ASP A 16 12.90 -6.24 -10.57
CA ASP A 16 13.89 -7.16 -11.15
C ASP A 16 13.19 -8.19 -12.05
N ILE A 17 12.03 -8.70 -11.60
CA ILE A 17 11.20 -9.64 -12.36
C ILE A 17 10.68 -8.97 -13.63
N LEU A 18 10.13 -7.75 -13.51
CA LEU A 18 9.63 -6.97 -14.63
C LEU A 18 10.71 -6.71 -15.69
N LEU A 19 11.89 -6.23 -15.27
CA LEU A 19 13.00 -5.96 -16.19
C LEU A 19 13.52 -7.24 -16.84
N PHE A 20 13.63 -8.32 -16.07
CA PHE A 20 13.98 -9.64 -16.61
C PHE A 20 13.00 -10.09 -17.69
N THR A 21 11.69 -10.08 -17.41
CA THR A 21 10.68 -10.49 -18.39
C THR A 21 10.72 -9.63 -19.65
N LYS A 22 10.86 -8.30 -19.47
CA LYS A 22 10.93 -7.34 -20.59
C LYS A 22 12.17 -7.57 -21.45
N HIS A 23 13.35 -7.68 -20.84
CA HIS A 23 14.58 -7.88 -21.59
C HIS A 23 14.64 -9.28 -22.22
N LEU A 24 14.13 -10.30 -21.53
CA LEU A 24 13.99 -11.64 -22.12
C LEU A 24 13.10 -11.60 -23.36
N SER A 25 11.92 -10.96 -23.28
CA SER A 25 11.04 -10.77 -24.44
C SER A 25 11.77 -10.13 -25.62
N VAL A 26 12.51 -9.03 -25.38
CA VAL A 26 13.26 -8.31 -26.42
C VAL A 26 14.37 -9.17 -27.03
N MET A 27 15.10 -9.95 -26.23
CA MET A 27 16.17 -10.82 -26.73
C MET A 27 15.63 -11.98 -27.54
N ILE A 28 14.55 -12.63 -27.08
CA ILE A 28 13.88 -13.70 -27.83
C ILE A 28 13.31 -13.17 -29.15
N LYS A 29 12.70 -11.97 -29.14
CA LYS A 29 12.23 -11.25 -30.35
C LYS A 29 13.35 -11.00 -31.35
N ALA A 30 14.55 -10.70 -30.86
CA ALA A 30 15.74 -10.48 -31.68
C ALA A 30 16.38 -11.77 -32.21
N GLY A 31 15.81 -12.94 -31.88
CA GLY A 31 16.32 -14.25 -32.30
C GLY A 31 17.48 -14.78 -31.45
N ILE A 32 17.78 -14.16 -30.30
CA ILE A 32 18.81 -14.66 -29.39
C ILE A 32 18.31 -15.96 -28.75
N PRO A 33 19.10 -17.06 -28.77
CA PRO A 33 18.71 -18.30 -28.13
C PRO A 33 18.41 -18.13 -26.63
N LEU A 34 17.37 -18.81 -26.13
CA LEU A 34 16.90 -18.68 -24.74
C LEU A 34 18.02 -18.89 -23.71
N ALA A 35 18.87 -19.90 -23.89
CA ALA A 35 19.97 -20.19 -22.98
C ALA A 35 20.98 -19.02 -22.91
N GLU A 36 21.32 -18.43 -24.06
CA GLU A 36 22.22 -17.28 -24.16
C GLU A 36 21.59 -16.02 -23.55
N ALA A 37 20.32 -15.75 -23.85
CA ALA A 37 19.58 -14.63 -23.26
C ALA A 37 19.55 -14.72 -21.72
N LEU A 38 19.32 -15.91 -21.15
CA LEU A 38 19.34 -16.13 -19.70
C LEU A 38 20.73 -15.90 -19.08
N GLU A 39 21.82 -16.26 -19.76
CA GLU A 39 23.18 -15.98 -19.30
C GLU A 39 23.49 -14.49 -19.29
N ILE A 40 23.11 -13.77 -20.36
CA ILE A 40 23.27 -12.30 -20.44
C ILE A 40 22.50 -11.62 -19.29
N LEU A 41 21.24 -12.00 -19.08
CA LEU A 41 20.39 -11.42 -18.03
C LEU A 41 20.90 -11.75 -16.62
N ARG A 42 21.41 -12.96 -16.41
CA ARG A 42 22.07 -13.35 -15.15
C ARG A 42 23.26 -12.45 -14.85
N ASP A 43 24.06 -12.12 -15.86
CA ASP A 43 25.28 -11.34 -15.69
C ASP A 43 24.98 -9.83 -15.52
N GLN A 44 23.91 -9.33 -16.12
CA GLN A 44 23.42 -7.96 -15.95
C GLN A 44 22.67 -7.72 -14.62
N THR A 45 22.16 -8.78 -13.99
CA THR A 45 21.37 -8.69 -12.75
C THR A 45 22.22 -8.20 -11.58
N GLN A 46 21.83 -7.07 -11.00
CA GLN A 46 22.50 -6.46 -9.84
C GLN A 46 22.03 -7.06 -8.51
N ASN A 47 20.78 -7.55 -8.44
CA ASN A 47 20.23 -8.13 -7.21
C ASN A 47 20.85 -9.51 -6.94
N PRO A 48 21.63 -9.70 -5.85
CA PRO A 48 22.28 -10.98 -5.56
C PRO A 48 21.29 -12.13 -5.36
N ALA A 49 20.12 -11.86 -4.76
CA ALA A 49 19.06 -12.84 -4.54
C ALA A 49 18.53 -13.36 -5.88
N PHE A 50 18.27 -12.44 -6.80
CA PHE A 50 17.74 -12.79 -8.11
C PHE A 50 18.80 -13.42 -9.01
N LYS A 51 20.06 -12.98 -8.89
CA LYS A 51 21.19 -13.61 -9.59
C LYS A 51 21.32 -15.10 -9.22
N LYS A 52 21.15 -15.48 -7.95
CA LYS A 52 21.12 -16.89 -7.53
C LYS A 52 20.00 -17.68 -8.23
N VAL A 53 18.81 -17.08 -8.35
CA VAL A 53 17.68 -17.68 -9.07
C VAL A 53 18.04 -17.88 -10.55
N LEU A 54 18.57 -16.85 -11.20
CA LEU A 54 18.94 -16.91 -12.62
C LEU A 54 20.11 -17.86 -12.91
N VAL A 55 21.04 -18.06 -11.97
CA VAL A 55 22.07 -19.11 -12.08
C VAL A 55 21.42 -20.49 -12.19
N THR A 56 20.49 -20.81 -11.29
CA THR A 56 19.74 -22.09 -11.34
C THR A 56 18.94 -22.18 -12.63
N VAL A 57 18.21 -21.12 -13.00
CA VAL A 57 17.39 -21.11 -14.21
C VAL A 57 18.23 -21.35 -15.46
N SER A 58 19.31 -20.60 -15.65
CA SER A 58 20.23 -20.74 -16.78
C SER A 58 20.84 -22.16 -16.85
N THR A 59 21.21 -22.74 -15.70
CA THR A 59 21.78 -24.10 -15.63
C THR A 59 20.78 -25.16 -16.06
N GLU A 60 19.55 -25.12 -15.57
CA GLU A 60 18.51 -26.09 -15.91
C GLU A 60 18.09 -26.00 -17.39
N ILE A 61 17.99 -24.79 -17.95
CA ILE A 61 17.70 -24.61 -19.39
C ILE A 61 18.82 -25.17 -20.25
N ARG A 62 20.09 -24.96 -19.87
CA ARG A 62 21.23 -25.58 -20.57
C ARG A 62 21.22 -27.11 -20.49
N ASN A 63 20.68 -27.66 -19.41
CA ASN A 63 20.47 -29.10 -19.25
C ASN A 63 19.25 -29.63 -20.04
N GLY A 64 18.57 -28.78 -20.80
CA GLY A 64 17.43 -29.15 -21.65
C GLY A 64 16.08 -29.16 -20.93
N GLN A 65 15.98 -28.60 -19.71
CA GLN A 65 14.69 -28.39 -19.08
C GLN A 65 13.89 -27.27 -19.77
N SER A 66 12.57 -27.35 -19.63
CA SER A 66 11.67 -26.31 -20.12
C SER A 66 11.74 -25.06 -19.23
N LEU A 67 11.51 -23.88 -19.80
CA LEU A 67 11.43 -22.60 -19.10
C LEU A 67 10.37 -22.63 -18.01
N THR A 68 9.18 -23.12 -18.35
CA THR A 68 8.06 -23.22 -17.41
C THR A 68 8.43 -24.08 -16.19
N LYS A 69 8.97 -25.29 -16.43
CA LYS A 69 9.36 -26.21 -15.34
C LYS A 69 10.43 -25.60 -14.44
N THR A 70 11.37 -24.90 -15.04
CA THR A 70 12.49 -24.29 -14.34
C THR A 70 12.05 -23.11 -13.48
N LEU A 71 11.20 -22.22 -14.02
CA LEU A 71 10.65 -21.09 -13.27
C LEU A 71 9.70 -21.55 -12.15
N ALA A 72 8.99 -22.67 -12.32
CA ALA A 72 8.10 -23.23 -11.32
C ALA A 72 8.80 -23.68 -10.03
N LEU A 73 10.14 -23.83 -10.04
CA LEU A 73 10.93 -24.04 -8.82
C LEU A 73 10.89 -22.85 -7.86
N PHE A 74 10.48 -21.67 -8.34
CA PHE A 74 10.44 -20.42 -7.59
C PHE A 74 9.02 -19.81 -7.55
N PRO A 75 8.01 -20.50 -6.95
CA PRO A 75 6.61 -20.08 -6.99
C PRO A 75 6.32 -18.77 -6.22
N LYS A 76 7.25 -18.35 -5.33
CA LYS A 76 7.19 -17.05 -4.63
C LYS A 76 7.61 -15.87 -5.51
N ILE A 77 8.28 -16.14 -6.63
CA ILE A 77 8.79 -15.13 -7.58
C ILE A 77 7.90 -15.13 -8.82
N PHE A 78 7.65 -16.32 -9.38
CA PHE A 78 6.82 -16.50 -10.57
C PHE A 78 5.47 -17.07 -10.17
N ASN A 79 4.44 -16.21 -10.20
CA ASN A 79 3.09 -16.61 -9.82
C ASN A 79 2.43 -17.53 -10.87
N PRO A 80 1.29 -18.17 -10.57
CA PRO A 80 0.64 -19.10 -11.50
C PRO A 80 0.25 -18.47 -12.85
N PHE A 81 -0.14 -17.20 -12.87
CA PHE A 81 -0.41 -16.46 -14.11
C PHE A 81 0.86 -16.33 -14.98
N TYR A 82 1.99 -15.97 -14.38
CA TYR A 82 3.29 -15.90 -15.04
C TYR A 82 3.65 -17.25 -15.65
N LEU A 83 3.57 -18.32 -14.86
CA LEU A 83 3.90 -19.67 -15.30
C LEU A 83 2.97 -20.16 -16.41
N SER A 84 1.67 -19.86 -16.33
CA SER A 84 0.69 -20.23 -17.37
C SER A 84 1.03 -19.59 -18.71
N LEU A 85 1.28 -18.28 -18.74
CA LEU A 85 1.65 -17.57 -19.98
C LEU A 85 2.97 -18.06 -20.58
N VAL A 86 3.97 -18.32 -19.75
CA VAL A 86 5.23 -18.91 -20.23
C VAL A 86 5.00 -20.31 -20.80
N SER A 87 4.14 -21.11 -20.15
CA SER A 87 3.79 -22.45 -20.64
C SER A 87 3.10 -22.43 -21.99
N VAL A 88 2.15 -21.51 -22.19
CA VAL A 88 1.47 -21.33 -23.48
C VAL A 88 2.50 -20.92 -24.54
N GLY A 89 3.32 -19.93 -24.23
CA GLY A 89 4.39 -19.44 -25.11
C GLY A 89 5.40 -20.50 -25.51
N GLU A 90 5.80 -21.34 -24.55
CA GLU A 90 6.76 -22.42 -24.77
C GLU A 90 6.18 -23.56 -25.61
N GLN A 91 4.89 -23.90 -25.43
CA GLN A 91 4.23 -24.97 -26.18
C GLN A 91 3.83 -24.56 -27.60
N ALA A 92 3.37 -23.32 -27.78
CA ALA A 92 2.94 -22.80 -29.07
C ALA A 92 4.10 -22.20 -29.89
N GLY A 93 5.29 -22.06 -29.30
CA GLY A 93 6.47 -21.50 -29.97
C GLY A 93 6.44 -19.99 -30.13
N ASP A 94 5.50 -19.31 -29.47
CA ASP A 94 5.27 -17.86 -29.49
C ASP A 94 5.65 -17.21 -28.14
N LEU A 95 6.74 -17.72 -27.52
CA LEU A 95 7.25 -17.24 -26.23
C LEU A 95 7.50 -15.73 -26.23
N GLU A 96 7.94 -15.16 -27.35
CA GLU A 96 8.10 -13.71 -27.54
C GLU A 96 6.86 -12.92 -27.15
N VAL A 97 5.72 -13.26 -27.77
CA VAL A 97 4.45 -12.54 -27.65
C VAL A 97 3.91 -12.66 -26.23
N ASN A 98 4.00 -13.87 -25.64
CA ASN A 98 3.54 -14.12 -24.28
C ASN A 98 4.41 -13.40 -23.23
N LEU A 99 5.73 -13.36 -23.42
CA LEU A 99 6.62 -12.58 -22.56
C LEU A 99 6.39 -11.06 -22.72
N GLU A 100 6.08 -10.57 -23.93
CA GLU A 100 5.75 -9.16 -24.16
C GLU A 100 4.45 -8.76 -23.45
N TYR A 101 3.42 -9.60 -23.55
CA TYR A 101 2.17 -9.42 -22.81
C TYR A 101 2.39 -9.46 -21.30
N LEU A 102 3.17 -10.42 -20.81
CA LEU A 102 3.50 -10.56 -19.39
C LEU A 102 4.29 -9.35 -18.87
N ALA A 103 5.27 -8.86 -19.62
CA ALA A 103 6.01 -7.65 -19.28
C ALA A 103 5.08 -6.43 -19.18
N THR A 104 4.10 -6.32 -20.09
CA THR A 104 3.08 -5.25 -20.06
C THR A 104 2.21 -5.33 -18.79
N GLN A 105 1.76 -6.53 -18.41
CA GLN A 105 0.96 -6.69 -17.19
C GLN A 105 1.77 -6.41 -15.92
N LEU A 106 3.02 -6.87 -15.88
CA LEU A 106 3.93 -6.57 -14.77
C LEU A 106 4.20 -5.06 -14.69
N GLN A 107 4.37 -4.37 -15.82
CA GLN A 107 4.55 -2.91 -15.85
C GLN A 107 3.34 -2.19 -15.26
N LYS A 108 2.11 -2.55 -15.67
CA LYS A 108 0.87 -2.00 -15.09
C LYS A 108 0.81 -2.20 -13.58
N ASN A 109 1.11 -3.42 -13.10
CA ASN A 109 1.11 -3.73 -11.67
C ASN A 109 2.19 -2.92 -10.90
N TYR A 110 3.36 -2.71 -11.49
CA TYR A 110 4.42 -1.88 -10.90
C TYR A 110 3.98 -0.42 -10.78
N GLU A 111 3.40 0.13 -11.85
CA GLU A 111 2.90 1.51 -11.88
C GLU A 111 1.77 1.70 -10.87
N PHE A 112 0.82 0.76 -10.78
CA PHE A 112 -0.22 0.79 -9.78
C PHE A 112 0.34 0.80 -8.36
N LYS A 113 1.29 -0.10 -8.06
CA LYS A 113 1.96 -0.14 -6.75
C LYS A 113 2.69 1.18 -6.45
N LYS A 114 3.34 1.76 -7.45
CA LYS A 114 4.01 3.07 -7.33
C LYS A 114 3.01 4.20 -7.08
N LYS A 115 1.85 4.20 -7.74
CA LYS A 115 0.76 5.16 -7.49
C LYS A 115 0.24 5.05 -6.06
N VAL A 116 -0.03 3.83 -5.60
CA VAL A 116 -0.47 3.57 -4.21
C VAL A 116 0.57 4.06 -3.20
N GLN A 117 1.85 3.75 -3.42
CA GLN A 117 2.94 4.20 -2.55
C GLN A 117 3.11 5.73 -2.59
N GLY A 118 3.04 6.33 -3.78
CA GLY A 118 3.13 7.78 -3.97
C GLY A 118 2.00 8.54 -3.28
N ALA A 119 0.77 7.99 -3.32
CA ALA A 119 -0.39 8.55 -2.63
C ALA A 119 -0.19 8.66 -1.11
N MET A 120 0.57 7.73 -0.51
CA MET A 120 0.84 7.70 0.93
C MET A 120 2.01 8.59 1.36
N LEU A 121 2.86 9.00 0.43
CA LEU A 121 4.06 9.81 0.73
C LEU A 121 3.69 11.21 1.23
N TYR A 122 2.75 11.88 0.55
CA TYR A 122 2.34 13.24 0.87
C TYR A 122 1.69 13.36 2.27
N PRO A 123 0.68 12.54 2.65
CA PRO A 123 0.13 12.56 4.01
C PRO A 123 1.21 12.35 5.08
N SER A 124 2.15 11.44 4.84
CA SER A 124 3.24 11.14 5.78
C SER A 124 4.17 12.33 5.97
N PHE A 125 4.58 12.98 4.87
CA PHE A 125 5.43 14.18 4.91
C PHE A 125 4.77 15.32 5.69
N VAL A 126 3.50 15.59 5.40
CA VAL A 126 2.71 16.63 6.07
C VAL A 126 2.60 16.37 7.58
N ILE A 127 2.29 15.15 7.99
CA ILE A 127 2.18 14.79 9.42
C ILE A 127 3.53 15.00 10.14
N VAL A 128 4.63 14.62 9.51
CA VAL A 128 5.98 14.82 10.08
C VAL A 128 6.29 16.31 10.23
N VAL A 129 6.03 17.12 9.20
CA VAL A 129 6.26 18.58 9.26
C VAL A 129 5.36 19.23 10.32
N ALA A 130 4.09 18.84 10.40
CA ALA A 130 3.16 19.35 11.41
C ALA A 130 3.62 18.99 12.84
N LEU A 131 4.08 17.75 13.06
CA LEU A 131 4.64 17.33 14.36
C LEU A 131 5.92 18.10 14.71
N LEU A 132 6.81 18.30 13.74
CA LEU A 132 8.04 19.07 13.94
C LEU A 132 7.75 20.54 14.27
N MET A 133 6.89 21.19 13.50
CA MET A 133 6.48 22.59 13.73
C MET A 133 5.75 22.75 15.06
N GLY A 134 4.78 21.87 15.35
CA GLY A 134 4.06 21.88 16.62
C GLY A 134 5.00 21.67 17.81
N SER A 135 5.97 20.75 17.70
CA SER A 135 6.98 20.53 18.73
C SER A 135 7.90 21.73 18.91
N ALA A 136 8.38 22.34 17.83
CA ALA A 136 9.21 23.54 17.89
C ALA A 136 8.46 24.70 18.56
N MET A 137 7.20 24.92 18.20
CA MET A 137 6.35 25.92 18.83
C MET A 137 6.17 25.63 20.33
N ALA A 138 5.96 24.37 20.71
CA ALA A 138 5.80 23.97 22.09
C ALA A 138 7.08 24.14 22.94
N ILE A 139 8.27 23.93 22.38
CA ILE A 139 9.55 24.09 23.09
C ILE A 139 9.99 25.55 23.18
N PHE A 140 9.90 26.30 22.07
CA PHE A 140 10.53 27.61 21.98
C PHE A 140 9.55 28.74 22.27
N VAL A 141 8.32 28.66 21.74
CA VAL A 141 7.37 29.77 21.78
C VAL A 141 6.55 29.74 23.06
N LEU A 142 5.98 28.59 23.42
CA LEU A 142 5.13 28.48 24.62
C LEU A 142 5.85 28.89 25.92
N PRO A 143 7.12 28.50 26.20
CA PRO A 143 7.78 28.88 27.44
C PRO A 143 8.15 30.37 27.52
N GLN A 144 8.45 31.00 26.38
CA GLN A 144 8.69 32.44 26.33
C GLN A 144 7.41 33.19 26.72
N LEU A 145 6.25 32.76 26.22
CA LEU A 145 4.96 33.32 26.58
C LEU A 145 4.63 33.08 28.07
N ALA A 146 4.86 31.86 28.58
CA ALA A 146 4.64 31.55 29.99
C ALA A 146 5.50 32.41 30.95
N GLY A 147 6.76 32.68 30.59
CA GLY A 147 7.66 33.55 31.36
C GLY A 147 7.18 35.00 31.44
N LEU A 148 6.58 35.52 30.36
CA LEU A 148 5.99 36.87 30.36
C LEU A 148 4.79 36.97 31.31
N PHE A 149 3.92 35.95 31.33
CA PHE A 149 2.70 35.99 32.14
C PHE A 149 2.92 35.68 33.62
N THR A 150 3.90 34.84 33.96
CA THR A 150 4.28 34.59 35.38
C THR A 150 4.91 35.82 36.05
N SER A 151 5.41 36.77 35.25
CA SER A 151 5.92 38.05 35.75
C SER A 151 4.81 39.07 36.03
N LEU A 152 3.58 38.81 35.55
CA LEU A 152 2.41 39.63 35.82
C LEU A 152 1.67 39.02 37.00
N ASP A 153 1.62 39.73 38.14
CA ASP A 153 0.98 39.29 39.38
C ASP A 153 -0.56 39.41 39.29
N VAL A 154 -1.15 38.77 38.28
CA VAL A 154 -2.57 38.88 37.92
C VAL A 154 -3.18 37.49 37.70
N ASP A 155 -4.44 37.32 38.07
CA ASP A 155 -5.18 36.08 37.85
C ASP A 155 -5.33 35.74 36.37
N LEU A 156 -4.61 34.70 35.95
CA LEU A 156 -4.58 34.26 34.55
C LEU A 156 -5.87 33.50 34.15
N PRO A 157 -6.42 33.74 32.94
CA PRO A 157 -7.55 33.00 32.40
C PRO A 157 -7.25 31.50 32.26
N THR A 158 -8.29 30.68 32.23
CA THR A 158 -8.17 29.21 32.14
C THR A 158 -7.42 28.77 30.88
N SER A 159 -7.60 29.46 29.75
CA SER A 159 -6.87 29.21 28.50
C SER A 159 -5.36 29.42 28.65
N THR A 160 -4.95 30.52 29.29
CA THR A 160 -3.54 30.83 29.58
C THR A 160 -2.96 29.88 30.62
N ARG A 161 -3.74 29.44 31.61
CA ARG A 161 -3.30 28.45 32.61
C ARG A 161 -3.03 27.07 31.99
N ILE A 162 -3.88 26.62 31.07
CA ILE A 162 -3.64 25.38 30.29
C ILE A 162 -2.38 25.53 29.46
N LEU A 163 -2.19 26.69 28.82
CA LEU A 163 -1.01 26.97 28.01
C LEU A 163 0.27 26.93 28.85
N ILE A 164 0.29 27.58 30.02
CA ILE A 164 1.44 27.56 30.94
C ILE A 164 1.70 26.15 31.45
N PHE A 165 0.66 25.38 31.79
CA PHE A 165 0.81 23.99 32.19
C PHE A 165 1.48 23.13 31.10
N VAL A 166 1.02 23.27 29.85
CA VAL A 166 1.64 22.58 28.70
C VAL A 166 3.06 23.09 28.46
N ALA A 167 3.30 24.40 28.56
CA ALA A 167 4.62 25.02 28.39
C ALA A 167 5.61 24.54 29.45
N ASP A 168 5.23 24.48 30.72
CA ASP A 168 6.07 24.00 31.81
C ASP A 168 6.33 22.49 31.70
N LEU A 169 5.33 21.72 31.28
CA LEU A 169 5.50 20.30 30.97
C LEU A 169 6.52 20.11 29.84
N MET A 170 6.45 20.92 28.79
CA MET A 170 7.38 20.90 27.65
C MET A 170 8.77 21.46 28.01
N LYS A 171 8.88 22.47 28.87
CA LYS A 171 10.17 23.00 29.33
C LYS A 171 10.88 22.00 30.24
N LYS A 172 10.14 21.35 31.13
CA LYS A 172 10.70 20.39 32.11
C LYS A 172 10.96 19.00 31.53
N HIS A 173 10.10 18.54 30.62
CA HIS A 173 10.16 17.18 30.08
C HIS A 173 10.22 17.12 28.54
N GLY A 174 10.29 18.24 27.81
CA GLY A 174 10.28 18.24 26.33
C GLY A 174 11.38 17.40 25.70
N LEU A 175 12.55 17.36 26.34
CA LEU A 175 13.69 16.54 25.95
C LEU A 175 13.41 15.02 26.04
N ILE A 176 12.38 14.62 26.81
CA ILE A 176 11.87 13.24 26.92
C ILE A 176 10.58 13.06 26.10
N ILE A 177 9.68 14.05 26.12
CA ILE A 177 8.37 14.00 25.46
C ILE A 177 8.52 13.88 23.93
N ILE A 178 9.45 14.62 23.32
CA ILE A 178 9.61 14.60 21.85
C ILE A 178 10.20 13.28 21.38
N PRO A 179 11.33 12.79 21.93
CA PRO A 179 11.77 11.42 21.65
C PRO A 179 10.70 10.39 21.99
N GLY A 180 9.90 10.61 23.03
CA GLY A 180 8.74 9.78 23.39
C GLY A 180 7.65 9.76 22.31
N LEU A 181 7.31 10.90 21.71
CA LEU A 181 6.36 11.01 20.59
C LEU A 181 6.87 10.29 19.36
N PHE A 182 8.15 10.48 19.01
CA PHE A 182 8.79 9.70 17.95
C PHE A 182 8.84 8.21 18.30
N ALA A 183 9.17 7.84 19.53
CA ALA A 183 9.18 6.45 19.98
C ALA A 183 7.79 5.82 19.91
N VAL A 184 6.72 6.53 20.29
CA VAL A 184 5.33 6.07 20.15
C VAL A 184 4.96 5.94 18.66
N PHE A 185 5.36 6.87 17.81
CA PHE A 185 5.16 6.77 16.37
C PHE A 185 5.88 5.54 15.78
N PHE A 186 7.15 5.33 16.10
CA PHE A 186 7.88 4.13 15.67
C PHE A 186 7.31 2.85 16.29
N LEU A 187 6.94 2.86 17.57
CA LEU A 187 6.35 1.72 18.26
C LEU A 187 4.99 1.35 17.68
N THR A 188 4.14 2.32 17.34
CA THR A 188 2.87 2.06 16.65
C THR A 188 3.09 1.47 15.27
N THR A 189 4.03 2.01 14.47
CA THR A 189 4.36 1.41 13.15
C THR A 189 4.93 -0.01 13.28
N PHE A 190 5.62 -0.33 14.37
CA PHE A 190 6.11 -1.67 14.68
C PHE A 190 4.98 -2.59 15.15
N LEU A 191 4.15 -2.14 16.09
CA LEU A 191 3.02 -2.88 16.64
C LEU A 191 2.00 -3.23 15.55
N VAL A 192 1.71 -2.31 14.62
CA VAL A 192 0.79 -2.55 13.51
C VAL A 192 1.25 -3.69 12.57
N LYS A 193 2.55 -4.02 12.56
CA LYS A 193 3.09 -5.19 11.82
C LYS A 193 2.89 -6.51 12.58
N THR A 194 2.54 -6.46 13.86
CA THR A 194 2.35 -7.64 14.71
C THR A 194 1.03 -8.34 14.35
N PRO A 195 1.01 -9.69 14.22
CA PRO A 195 -0.19 -10.43 13.80
C PRO A 195 -1.45 -10.16 14.64
N ALA A 196 -1.30 -9.90 15.95
CA ALA A 196 -2.41 -9.61 16.85
C ALA A 196 -3.04 -8.21 16.63
N VAL A 197 -2.23 -7.22 16.24
CA VAL A 197 -2.65 -5.80 16.14
C VAL A 197 -3.05 -5.45 14.70
N LYS A 198 -2.38 -6.04 13.70
CA LYS A 198 -2.65 -5.84 12.28
C LYS A 198 -4.14 -5.86 11.92
N PRO A 199 -4.97 -6.85 12.32
CA PRO A 199 -6.38 -6.88 11.96
C PRO A 199 -7.20 -5.77 12.62
N LEU A 200 -6.90 -5.41 13.88
CA LEU A 200 -7.57 -4.32 14.59
C LEU A 200 -7.27 -2.98 13.92
N TRP A 201 -6.01 -2.74 13.56
CA TRP A 201 -5.58 -1.54 12.86
C TRP A 201 -6.20 -1.42 11.47
N GLN A 202 -6.23 -2.51 10.71
CA GLN A 202 -6.86 -2.55 9.38
C GLN A 202 -8.37 -2.27 9.47
N ARG A 203 -9.07 -2.80 10.50
CA ARG A 203 -10.49 -2.49 10.76
C ARG A 203 -10.73 -1.05 11.15
N PHE A 204 -9.80 -0.42 11.87
CA PHE A 204 -9.90 1.00 12.17
C PHE A 204 -9.74 1.84 10.89
N LEU A 205 -8.69 1.59 10.10
CA LEU A 205 -8.40 2.35 8.87
C LEU A 205 -9.50 2.24 7.81
N ILE A 206 -10.07 1.06 7.60
CA ILE A 206 -11.07 0.84 6.54
C ILE A 206 -12.39 1.60 6.78
N ASN A 207 -12.65 1.99 8.03
CA ASN A 207 -13.85 2.73 8.43
C ASN A 207 -13.65 4.24 8.43
N LEU A 208 -12.42 4.73 8.25
CA LEU A 208 -12.17 6.15 8.07
C LEU A 208 -12.74 6.63 6.73
N PRO A 209 -13.37 7.80 6.64
CA PRO A 209 -14.07 8.24 5.43
C PRO A 209 -13.13 8.36 4.21
N ILE A 210 -11.95 8.94 4.38
CA ILE A 210 -10.99 9.18 3.28
C ILE A 210 -10.12 7.93 3.05
N PHE A 211 -9.42 7.46 4.09
CA PHE A 211 -8.52 6.31 3.98
C PHE A 211 -9.26 5.01 3.71
N GLY A 212 -10.47 4.85 4.26
CA GLY A 212 -11.28 3.66 4.05
C GLY A 212 -11.74 3.51 2.61
N LEU A 213 -12.19 4.59 1.98
CA LEU A 213 -12.54 4.57 0.56
C LEU A 213 -11.32 4.20 -0.31
N PHE A 214 -10.15 4.77 0.00
CA PHE A 214 -8.91 4.47 -0.71
C PHE A 214 -8.53 2.99 -0.59
N ILE A 215 -8.55 2.44 0.62
CA ILE A 215 -8.25 1.02 0.87
C ILE A 215 -9.24 0.12 0.12
N LYS A 216 -10.54 0.44 0.14
CA LYS A 216 -11.57 -0.34 -0.58
C LYS A 216 -11.31 -0.37 -2.08
N ASN A 217 -10.95 0.77 -2.67
CA ASN A 217 -10.63 0.85 -4.11
C ASN A 217 -9.34 0.09 -4.44
N VAL A 218 -8.29 0.20 -3.62
CA VAL A 218 -7.03 -0.56 -3.82
C VAL A 218 -7.25 -2.07 -3.74
N GLU A 219 -7.98 -2.53 -2.74
CA GLU A 219 -8.26 -3.97 -2.58
C GLU A 219 -9.20 -4.49 -3.67
N SER A 220 -10.17 -3.68 -4.11
CA SER A 220 -11.03 -4.03 -5.24
C SER A 220 -10.26 -4.10 -6.55
N ALA A 221 -9.34 -3.16 -6.83
CA ALA A 221 -8.47 -3.18 -8.00
C ALA A 221 -7.61 -4.45 -8.01
N ASN A 222 -6.92 -4.74 -6.90
CA ASN A 222 -6.07 -5.93 -6.77
C ASN A 222 -6.86 -7.23 -6.92
N PHE A 223 -8.02 -7.34 -6.25
CA PHE A 223 -8.89 -8.51 -6.33
C PHE A 223 -9.35 -8.75 -7.76
N CYS A 224 -9.96 -7.73 -8.39
CA CYS A 224 -10.52 -7.84 -9.74
C CYS A 224 -9.43 -8.10 -10.79
N ARG A 225 -8.33 -7.34 -10.78
CA ARG A 225 -7.23 -7.52 -11.73
C ARG A 225 -6.57 -8.89 -11.58
N SER A 226 -6.27 -9.31 -10.36
CA SER A 226 -5.61 -10.61 -10.12
C SER A 226 -6.49 -11.76 -10.56
N LEU A 227 -7.77 -11.75 -10.15
CA LEU A 227 -8.72 -12.79 -10.49
C LEU A 227 -8.98 -12.83 -12.01
N GLY A 228 -9.16 -11.67 -12.66
CA GLY A 228 -9.36 -11.56 -14.10
C GLY A 228 -8.17 -12.07 -14.91
N LEU A 229 -6.93 -11.74 -14.52
CA LEU A 229 -5.72 -12.25 -15.19
C LEU A 229 -5.61 -13.78 -15.06
N MET A 230 -5.86 -14.33 -13.87
CA MET A 230 -5.80 -15.77 -13.64
C MET A 230 -6.87 -16.53 -14.44
N LEU A 231 -8.12 -16.05 -14.43
CA LEU A 231 -9.20 -16.64 -15.22
C LEU A 231 -8.91 -16.57 -16.73
N LYS A 232 -8.40 -15.43 -17.21
CA LYS A 232 -8.00 -15.26 -18.62
C LYS A 232 -6.90 -16.23 -19.03
N SER A 233 -6.01 -16.60 -18.10
CA SER A 233 -4.98 -17.62 -18.32
C SER A 233 -5.46 -19.06 -18.18
N GLY A 234 -6.77 -19.28 -18.07
CA GLY A 234 -7.40 -20.61 -18.05
C GLY A 234 -7.47 -21.28 -16.67
N LEU A 235 -7.11 -20.59 -15.58
CA LEU A 235 -7.27 -21.15 -14.24
C LEU A 235 -8.75 -21.25 -13.89
N THR A 236 -9.11 -22.28 -13.12
CA THR A 236 -10.46 -22.40 -12.56
C THR A 236 -10.71 -21.30 -11.54
N LEU A 237 -11.97 -20.87 -11.40
CA LEU A 237 -12.36 -19.82 -10.47
C LEU A 237 -11.96 -20.13 -9.03
N SER A 238 -12.17 -21.37 -8.57
CA SER A 238 -11.78 -21.82 -7.23
C SER A 238 -10.26 -21.67 -7.01
N LYS A 239 -9.44 -22.13 -7.96
CA LYS A 239 -7.97 -21.99 -7.84
C LYS A 239 -7.52 -20.53 -7.89
N ALA A 240 -8.16 -19.71 -8.71
CA ALA A 240 -7.85 -18.29 -8.82
C ALA A 240 -8.22 -17.53 -7.53
N LEU A 241 -9.33 -17.88 -6.86
CA LEU A 241 -9.71 -17.33 -5.55
C LEU A 241 -8.73 -17.75 -4.46
N GLU A 242 -8.30 -19.01 -4.43
CA GLU A 242 -7.29 -19.52 -3.49
C GLU A 242 -5.99 -18.69 -3.58
N ILE A 243 -5.51 -18.44 -4.80
CA ILE A 243 -4.29 -17.65 -5.03
C ILE A 243 -4.52 -16.18 -4.66
N ALA A 244 -5.67 -15.60 -5.00
CA ALA A 244 -6.01 -14.22 -4.64
C ALA A 244 -6.06 -14.02 -3.11
N ARG A 245 -6.57 -15.00 -2.37
CA ARG A 245 -6.60 -15.03 -0.89
C ARG A 245 -5.20 -15.03 -0.30
N GLU A 246 -4.25 -15.72 -0.92
CA GLU A 246 -2.85 -15.75 -0.47
C GLU A 246 -2.09 -14.48 -0.83
N ALA A 247 -2.46 -13.81 -1.92
CA ALA A 247 -1.83 -12.59 -2.40
C ALA A 247 -2.25 -11.33 -1.63
N THR A 248 -3.45 -11.28 -1.04
CA THR A 248 -3.88 -10.11 -0.26
C THR A 248 -3.24 -10.07 1.13
N ASP A 249 -2.68 -8.90 1.48
CA ASP A 249 -2.13 -8.61 2.80
C ASP A 249 -3.18 -8.06 3.79
N ASN A 250 -4.37 -7.70 3.29
CA ASN A 250 -5.45 -7.15 4.09
C ASN A 250 -6.29 -8.27 4.69
N THR A 251 -6.28 -8.36 6.02
CA THR A 251 -6.93 -9.47 6.75
C THR A 251 -8.44 -9.50 6.49
N ILE A 252 -9.08 -8.35 6.33
CA ILE A 252 -10.53 -8.27 6.08
C ILE A 252 -10.87 -8.81 4.69
N PHE A 253 -10.13 -8.37 3.66
CA PHE A 253 -10.34 -8.87 2.30
C PHE A 253 -9.91 -10.33 2.17
N LYS A 254 -8.91 -10.78 2.92
CA LYS A 254 -8.55 -12.20 3.01
C LYS A 254 -9.70 -13.06 3.54
N GLU A 255 -10.33 -12.65 4.63
CA GLU A 255 -11.53 -13.30 5.18
C GLU A 255 -12.71 -13.26 4.19
N TYR A 256 -12.81 -12.19 3.40
CA TYR A 256 -13.84 -12.06 2.37
C TYR A 256 -13.63 -13.03 1.21
N ILE A 257 -12.41 -13.06 0.65
CA ILE A 257 -12.07 -13.95 -0.46
C ILE A 257 -12.23 -15.42 -0.02
N GLU A 258 -11.83 -15.77 1.20
CA GLU A 258 -12.07 -17.12 1.75
C GLU A 258 -13.57 -17.46 1.85
N GLY A 259 -14.41 -16.48 2.20
CA GLY A 259 -15.85 -16.64 2.22
C GLY A 259 -16.44 -16.87 0.82
N ILE A 260 -15.95 -16.12 -0.16
CA ILE A 260 -16.36 -16.22 -1.58
C ILE A 260 -15.92 -17.56 -2.17
N GLU A 261 -14.67 -17.97 -1.95
CA GLU A 261 -14.12 -19.27 -2.33
C GLU A 261 -15.03 -20.42 -1.86
N LYS A 262 -15.33 -20.47 -0.55
CA LYS A 262 -16.21 -21.49 0.03
C LYS A 262 -17.64 -21.45 -0.50
N ALA A 263 -18.12 -20.28 -0.93
CA ALA A 263 -19.46 -20.14 -1.51
C ALA A 263 -19.49 -20.67 -2.95
N VAL A 264 -18.46 -20.33 -3.74
CA VAL A 264 -18.28 -20.83 -5.11
C VAL A 264 -18.11 -22.35 -5.14
N ASP A 265 -17.32 -22.92 -4.22
CA ASP A 265 -17.16 -24.38 -4.09
C ASP A 265 -18.47 -25.11 -3.78
N LYS A 266 -19.44 -24.40 -3.18
CA LYS A 266 -20.80 -24.91 -2.91
C LYS A 266 -21.79 -24.63 -4.05
N GLY A 267 -21.33 -24.03 -5.15
CA GLY A 267 -22.15 -23.71 -6.32
C GLY A 267 -22.91 -22.38 -6.23
N HIS A 268 -22.61 -21.51 -5.25
CA HIS A 268 -23.16 -20.16 -5.23
C HIS A 268 -22.38 -19.24 -6.18
N THR A 269 -23.06 -18.21 -6.69
CA THR A 269 -22.42 -17.18 -7.53
C THR A 269 -21.69 -16.16 -6.67
N ILE A 270 -20.63 -15.54 -7.21
CA ILE A 270 -19.89 -14.48 -6.52
C ILE A 270 -20.82 -13.28 -6.25
N GLU A 271 -21.71 -12.93 -7.18
CA GLU A 271 -22.66 -11.83 -6.98
C GLU A 271 -23.57 -12.05 -5.76
N SER A 272 -24.07 -13.28 -5.59
CA SER A 272 -24.96 -13.62 -4.48
C SER A 272 -24.24 -13.54 -3.13
N GLU A 273 -22.96 -13.90 -3.09
CA GLU A 273 -22.15 -13.83 -1.88
C GLU A 273 -21.77 -12.37 -1.56
N LEU A 274 -21.23 -11.64 -2.53
CA LEU A 274 -20.82 -10.24 -2.38
C LEU A 274 -21.98 -9.28 -2.06
N SER A 275 -23.21 -9.65 -2.41
CA SER A 275 -24.41 -8.86 -2.07
C SER A 275 -24.78 -8.92 -0.58
N LYS A 276 -24.19 -9.84 0.20
CA LYS A 276 -24.44 -9.93 1.65
C LYS A 276 -23.78 -8.77 2.40
N LYS A 277 -24.45 -8.27 3.45
CA LYS A 277 -23.95 -7.17 4.32
C LYS A 277 -22.54 -7.41 4.87
N LYS A 278 -22.13 -8.68 5.04
CA LYS A 278 -20.77 -9.05 5.47
C LYS A 278 -19.69 -8.42 4.58
N TYR A 279 -19.93 -8.26 3.27
CA TYR A 279 -18.95 -7.80 2.28
C TYR A 279 -19.08 -6.32 1.92
N GLN A 280 -19.68 -5.51 2.80
CA GLN A 280 -19.97 -4.08 2.61
C GLN A 280 -18.75 -3.18 2.23
N HIS A 281 -17.52 -3.68 2.36
CA HIS A 281 -16.33 -2.93 1.96
C HIS A 281 -16.01 -3.07 0.47
N PHE A 282 -16.56 -4.07 -0.22
CA PHE A 282 -16.57 -4.05 -1.69
C PHE A 282 -17.61 -3.02 -2.17
N PRO A 283 -17.24 -2.10 -3.07
CA PRO A 283 -18.20 -1.20 -3.70
C PRO A 283 -19.30 -1.98 -4.43
N LEU A 284 -20.53 -1.47 -4.41
CA LEU A 284 -21.70 -2.15 -5.01
C LEU A 284 -21.50 -2.50 -6.49
N ILE A 285 -20.77 -1.67 -7.24
CA ILE A 285 -20.48 -1.93 -8.65
C ILE A 285 -19.69 -3.24 -8.85
N VAL A 286 -18.86 -3.65 -7.89
CA VAL A 286 -18.10 -4.91 -7.96
C VAL A 286 -19.07 -6.10 -8.04
N SER A 287 -20.01 -6.20 -7.09
CA SER A 287 -20.95 -7.34 -7.07
C SER A 287 -21.84 -7.36 -8.31
N LYS A 288 -22.35 -6.20 -8.72
CA LYS A 288 -23.27 -6.11 -9.86
C LYS A 288 -22.61 -6.40 -11.19
N MET A 289 -21.42 -5.87 -11.44
CA MET A 289 -20.69 -6.14 -12.68
C MET A 289 -20.20 -7.58 -12.71
N ILE A 290 -19.69 -8.13 -11.61
CA ILE A 290 -19.34 -9.56 -11.55
C ILE A 290 -20.56 -10.43 -11.90
N GLY A 291 -21.74 -10.12 -11.36
CA GLY A 291 -22.97 -10.85 -11.72
C GLY A 291 -23.35 -10.75 -13.20
N VAL A 292 -23.07 -9.62 -13.86
CA VAL A 292 -23.22 -9.49 -15.32
C VAL A 292 -22.19 -10.38 -16.04
N GLY A 293 -20.93 -10.37 -15.61
CA GLY A 293 -19.87 -11.22 -16.15
C GLY A 293 -20.16 -12.72 -16.00
N GLU A 294 -20.66 -13.15 -14.84
CA GLU A 294 -21.07 -14.54 -14.57
C GLU A 294 -22.23 -14.96 -15.50
N LYS A 295 -23.25 -14.13 -15.65
CA LYS A 295 -24.42 -14.44 -16.51
C LYS A 295 -24.09 -14.45 -17.99
N THR A 296 -23.15 -13.62 -18.43
CA THR A 296 -22.74 -13.50 -19.84
C THR A 296 -21.58 -14.42 -20.21
N GLY A 297 -21.00 -15.13 -19.24
CA GLY A 297 -19.82 -15.97 -19.45
C GLY A 297 -18.53 -15.18 -19.72
N LYS A 298 -18.51 -13.88 -19.42
CA LYS A 298 -17.41 -12.93 -19.68
C LYS A 298 -16.82 -12.40 -18.37
N LEU A 299 -16.67 -13.30 -17.38
CA LEU A 299 -16.24 -12.92 -16.03
C LEU A 299 -14.81 -12.38 -16.00
N ASP A 300 -13.89 -12.99 -16.74
CA ASP A 300 -12.50 -12.56 -16.89
C ASP A 300 -12.38 -11.14 -17.48
N GLU A 301 -13.08 -10.86 -18.59
CA GLU A 301 -13.14 -9.52 -19.21
C GLU A 301 -13.70 -8.48 -18.23
N THR A 302 -14.79 -8.83 -17.52
CA THR A 302 -15.46 -7.93 -16.59
C THR A 302 -14.59 -7.61 -15.37
N LEU A 303 -13.87 -8.60 -14.85
CA LEU A 303 -12.94 -8.42 -13.75
C LEU A 303 -11.74 -7.56 -14.14
N LEU A 304 -11.21 -7.74 -15.36
CA LEU A 304 -10.13 -6.88 -15.87
C LEU A 304 -10.60 -5.43 -16.01
N TYR A 305 -11.79 -5.21 -16.55
CA TYR A 305 -12.41 -3.88 -16.62
C TYR A 305 -12.58 -3.24 -15.25
N LEU A 306 -13.12 -3.98 -14.26
CA LEU A 306 -13.25 -3.48 -12.89
C LEU A 306 -11.88 -3.17 -12.26
N GLY A 307 -10.87 -3.99 -12.55
CA GLY A 307 -9.49 -3.72 -12.14
C GLY A 307 -9.01 -2.37 -12.66
N ASP A 308 -9.13 -2.14 -13.97
CA ASP A 308 -8.76 -0.87 -14.62
C ASP A 308 -9.55 0.32 -14.03
N PHE A 309 -10.86 0.18 -13.86
CA PHE A 309 -11.73 1.19 -13.25
C PHE A 309 -11.27 1.61 -11.84
N PHE A 310 -11.01 0.65 -10.96
CA PHE A 310 -10.57 0.97 -9.60
C PHE A 310 -9.12 1.47 -9.53
N GLU A 311 -8.25 1.07 -10.47
CA GLU A 311 -6.91 1.68 -10.57
C GLU A 311 -6.99 3.17 -10.96
N GLU A 312 -7.92 3.55 -11.85
CA GLU A 312 -8.18 4.94 -12.21
C GLU A 312 -8.78 5.74 -11.03
N GLU A 313 -9.69 5.14 -10.26
CA GLU A 313 -10.20 5.74 -9.03
C GLU A 313 -9.09 5.97 -8.01
N VAL A 314 -8.19 4.98 -7.81
CA VAL A 314 -7.03 5.12 -6.93
C VAL A 314 -6.08 6.22 -7.41
N ASP A 315 -5.82 6.31 -8.71
CA ASP A 315 -4.98 7.36 -9.29
C ASP A 315 -5.59 8.75 -9.10
N SER A 316 -6.89 8.88 -9.30
CA SER A 316 -7.65 10.12 -9.10
C SER A 316 -7.65 10.54 -7.63
N MET A 317 -7.89 9.61 -6.72
CA MET A 317 -7.80 9.87 -5.28
C MET A 317 -6.39 10.28 -4.86
N ALA A 318 -5.36 9.61 -5.38
CA ALA A 318 -3.96 9.94 -5.10
C ALA A 318 -3.60 11.38 -5.50
N LYS A 319 -4.07 11.82 -6.68
CA LYS A 319 -3.89 13.19 -7.17
C LYS A 319 -4.65 14.22 -6.34
N ASN A 320 -5.81 13.85 -5.78
CA ASN A 320 -6.67 14.73 -5.01
C ASN A 320 -6.35 14.76 -3.50
N PHE A 321 -5.54 13.82 -3.00
CA PHE A 321 -5.15 13.79 -1.58
C PHE A 321 -4.51 15.08 -1.07
N PRO A 322 -3.59 15.74 -1.81
CA PRO A 322 -3.08 17.03 -1.38
C PRO A 322 -4.17 18.08 -1.17
N THR A 323 -5.10 18.20 -2.11
CA THR A 323 -6.23 19.14 -2.07
C THR A 323 -7.19 18.85 -0.93
N ILE A 324 -7.38 17.58 -0.55
CA ILE A 324 -8.24 17.20 0.58
C ILE A 324 -7.55 17.51 1.92
N LEU A 325 -6.23 17.34 2.00
CA LEU A 325 -5.48 17.55 3.23
C LEU A 325 -5.21 19.03 3.52
N GLU A 326 -5.08 19.87 2.50
CA GLU A 326 -4.78 21.30 2.65
C GLU A 326 -5.80 22.06 3.54
N PRO A 327 -7.13 21.94 3.36
CA PRO A 327 -8.09 22.57 4.25
C PRO A 327 -7.95 22.16 5.72
N ILE A 328 -7.64 20.88 5.97
CA ILE A 328 -7.43 20.36 7.33
C ILE A 328 -6.21 21.05 7.96
N LEU A 329 -5.13 21.20 7.19
CA LEU A 329 -3.93 21.91 7.65
C LEU A 329 -4.19 23.39 7.91
N LEU A 330 -4.90 24.06 6.99
CA LEU A 330 -5.25 25.47 7.17
C LEU A 330 -6.09 25.69 8.41
N VAL A 331 -7.06 24.80 8.69
CA VAL A 331 -7.85 24.85 9.93
C VAL A 331 -6.97 24.62 11.15
N ILE A 332 -6.07 23.65 11.14
CA ILE A 332 -5.14 23.39 12.26
C ILE A 332 -4.24 24.62 12.51
N ILE A 333 -3.65 25.18 11.47
CA ILE A 333 -2.79 26.36 11.57
C ILE A 333 -3.59 27.56 12.06
N ALA A 334 -4.79 27.81 11.51
CA ALA A 334 -5.65 28.90 11.92
C ALA A 334 -6.06 28.78 13.40
N LEU A 335 -6.43 27.58 13.85
CA LEU A 335 -6.73 27.30 15.26
C LEU A 335 -5.51 27.53 16.15
N MET A 336 -4.32 27.08 15.72
CA MET A 336 -3.08 27.32 16.46
C MET A 336 -2.77 28.82 16.58
N VAL A 337 -2.84 29.57 15.48
CA VAL A 337 -2.58 31.01 15.45
C VAL A 337 -3.62 31.78 16.27
N ALA A 338 -4.90 31.45 16.14
CA ALA A 338 -5.97 32.08 16.92
C ALA A 338 -5.81 31.81 18.42
N PHE A 339 -5.47 30.57 18.79
CA PHE A 339 -5.19 30.19 20.18
C PHE A 339 -3.99 30.98 20.72
N MET A 340 -2.92 31.13 19.93
CA MET A 340 -1.77 31.97 20.30
C MET A 340 -2.15 33.44 20.46
N ALA A 341 -2.94 33.98 19.53
CA ALA A 341 -3.38 35.37 19.59
C ALA A 341 -4.20 35.64 20.86
N LEU A 342 -5.15 34.76 21.20
CA LEU A 342 -5.92 34.88 22.44
C LEU A 342 -5.03 34.75 23.68
N ALA A 343 -4.07 33.83 23.68
CA ALA A 343 -3.12 33.68 24.77
C ALA A 343 -2.25 34.93 24.99
N ILE A 344 -1.87 35.63 23.92
CA ILE A 344 -1.07 36.85 23.99
C ILE A 344 -1.91 38.06 24.40
N ILE A 345 -3.06 38.23 23.74
CA ILE A 345 -3.87 39.45 23.83
C ILE A 345 -4.71 39.47 25.12
N SER A 346 -5.21 38.32 25.58
CA SER A 346 -6.09 38.27 26.75
C SER A 346 -5.45 38.85 28.02
N PRO A 347 -4.19 38.54 28.37
CA PRO A 347 -3.58 39.10 29.58
C PRO A 347 -3.24 40.59 29.45
N ILE A 348 -2.96 41.09 28.24
CA ILE A 348 -2.78 42.52 27.98
C ILE A 348 -4.05 43.30 28.32
N TYR A 349 -5.22 42.79 27.92
CA TYR A 349 -6.51 43.39 28.26
C TYR A 349 -6.79 43.38 29.76
N GLN A 350 -6.49 42.27 30.44
CA GLN A 350 -6.67 42.17 31.89
C GLN A 350 -5.74 43.11 32.65
N PHE A 351 -4.47 43.21 32.24
CA PHE A 351 -3.51 44.14 32.82
C PHE A 351 -3.94 45.60 32.62
N THR A 352 -4.35 45.97 31.40
CA THR A 352 -4.83 47.34 31.11
C THR A 352 -6.11 47.66 31.89
N ALA A 353 -7.04 46.71 32.01
CA ALA A 353 -8.25 46.87 32.82
C ALA A 353 -7.96 46.98 34.32
N SER A 354 -6.90 46.32 34.82
CA SER A 354 -6.48 46.42 36.23
C SER A 354 -5.85 47.78 36.57
N ILE A 355 -5.26 48.49 35.61
CA ILE A 355 -4.68 49.84 35.79
C ILE A 355 -5.76 50.93 35.89
N HIS A 356 -6.99 50.67 35.42
CA HIS A 356 -8.12 51.60 35.49
C HIS A 356 -9.04 51.39 36.72
N LYS A 357 -8.65 50.52 37.65
CA LYS A 357 -9.21 50.43 39.01
C LYS A 357 -8.18 50.95 40.00
#